data_AF-A0A9X1U6Y6-F1
#
_entry.id   AF-A0A9X1U6Y6-F1
#
_cell.length_a   1.000
_cell.length_b   1.000
_cell.length_c   1.000
_cell.angle_alpha   90.00
_cell.angle_beta   90.00
_cell.angle_gamma   90.00
#
_symmetry.space_group_name_H-M   'P 1'
#
loop_
_entity.id
_entity.type
_entity.pdbx_description
1 polymer ?
#
loop_
_entity_poly.entity_id
_entity_poly.type
_entity_poly.pdbx_seq_one_letter_code
_entity_poly.pdbx_strand_id
1 'polypeptide(L)'
;MKLFITTILILFTTSSIFGQIEKDSLFVFTGKRVSIKKVKEFKDKETLIDSIIVNDSLIYIETPNVIQDYKYKAKFKIIEQFKGDLPDKKIEFDLYNHYGKPKLSKSNTFLLFVIKIDGEFQLLKYAHHRVYETDNGKFAIPYDKNEYRNQKGPSLKIKPKKINFKQVPEFRIYKDDSPDWVKRTYPKPYYRIEKNKAIPIFGNYIEDYIKLRLNGTLKDVFEN
;
A
#
# COMPACT_ATOMS: atom_id res chain seq x y z
N MET A 1 63.77 29.10 5.09
CA MET A 1 62.37 29.21 5.56
C MET A 1 61.46 28.87 4.37
N LYS A 2 61.01 27.62 4.23
CA LYS A 2 60.16 27.19 3.10
C LYS A 2 58.71 27.16 3.59
N LEU A 3 57.87 28.02 3.03
CA LEU A 3 56.42 28.06 3.29
C LEU A 3 55.78 26.87 2.57
N PHE A 4 55.19 25.94 3.33
CA PHE A 4 54.31 24.91 2.79
C PHE A 4 52.93 25.53 2.55
N ILE A 5 52.52 25.63 1.29
CA ILE A 5 51.14 25.97 0.91
C ILE A 5 50.35 24.66 0.96
N THR A 6 49.52 24.51 1.99
CA THR A 6 48.58 23.39 2.11
C THR A 6 47.31 23.75 1.35
N THR A 7 47.14 23.18 0.15
CA THR A 7 45.92 23.30 -0.64
C THR A 7 44.82 22.45 0.03
N ILE A 8 43.81 23.11 0.60
CA ILE A 8 42.61 22.45 1.12
C ILE A 8 41.77 21.97 -0.08
N LEU A 9 41.68 20.65 -0.22
CA LEU A 9 40.80 20.01 -1.20
C LEU A 9 39.38 20.00 -0.64
N ILE A 10 38.50 20.86 -1.16
CA ILE A 10 37.07 20.84 -0.83
C ILE A 10 36.43 19.68 -1.58
N LEU A 11 36.21 18.56 -0.87
CA LEU A 11 35.36 17.47 -1.34
C LEU A 11 33.92 17.98 -1.39
N PHE A 12 33.42 18.28 -2.60
CA PHE A 12 31.99 18.35 -2.86
C PHE A 12 31.41 16.95 -2.68
N THR A 13 30.85 16.68 -1.51
CA THR A 13 29.99 15.52 -1.31
C THR A 13 28.67 15.81 -2.04
N THR A 14 28.47 15.14 -3.16
CA THR A 14 27.14 15.05 -3.77
C THR A 14 26.27 14.27 -2.79
N SER A 15 25.45 14.99 -2.03
CA SER A 15 24.41 14.38 -1.22
C SER A 15 23.48 13.68 -2.20
N SER A 16 23.61 12.36 -2.28
CA SER A 16 22.57 11.53 -2.88
C SER A 16 21.36 11.72 -1.99
N ILE A 17 20.43 12.59 -2.38
CA ILE A 17 19.13 12.73 -1.74
C ILE A 17 18.38 11.45 -2.07
N PHE A 18 18.68 10.38 -1.35
CA PHE A 18 17.75 9.27 -1.21
C PHE A 18 16.59 9.84 -0.40
N GLY A 19 15.43 10.00 -1.04
CA GLY A 19 14.21 10.45 -0.37
C GLY A 19 13.94 9.56 0.83
N GLN A 20 14.27 10.04 2.03
CA GLN A 20 13.95 9.37 3.27
C GLN A 20 12.46 9.59 3.53
N ILE A 21 11.75 8.51 3.80
CA ILE A 21 10.38 8.59 4.30
C ILE A 21 10.48 9.24 5.68
N GLU A 22 10.08 10.50 5.81
CA GLU A 22 10.06 11.16 7.11
C GLU A 22 9.15 10.37 8.06
N LYS A 23 9.51 10.32 9.36
CA LYS A 23 8.78 9.57 10.39
C LYS A 23 7.29 9.95 10.47
N ASP A 24 6.95 11.18 10.12
CA ASP A 24 5.58 11.73 10.11
C ASP A 24 4.96 11.87 8.70
N SER A 25 5.54 11.20 7.71
CA SER A 25 5.07 11.26 6.32
C SER A 25 3.78 10.47 6.03
N LEU A 26 3.27 9.68 6.99
CA LEU A 26 2.11 8.81 6.78
C LEU A 26 0.78 9.53 7.03
N PHE A 27 -0.04 9.55 5.98
CA PHE A 27 -1.42 9.99 5.97
C PHE A 27 -2.35 8.80 5.78
N VAL A 28 -3.34 8.64 6.67
CA VAL A 28 -4.32 7.56 6.60
C VAL A 28 -5.71 8.14 6.61
N PHE A 29 -6.49 7.83 5.58
CA PHE A 29 -7.84 8.38 5.42
C PHE A 29 -8.74 7.41 4.64
N THR A 30 -10.06 7.57 4.82
CA THR A 30 -11.01 7.04 3.86
C THR A 30 -11.31 8.04 2.78
N GLY A 31 -11.47 7.56 1.54
CA GLY A 31 -11.80 8.44 0.43
C GLY A 31 -12.55 7.76 -0.71
N LYS A 32 -13.19 8.59 -1.51
CA LYS A 32 -13.85 8.18 -2.77
C LYS A 32 -13.05 8.70 -3.96
N ARG A 33 -12.84 7.82 -4.94
CA ARG A 33 -12.13 8.17 -6.18
C ARG A 33 -12.88 9.27 -6.93
N VAL A 34 -12.19 10.36 -7.23
CA VAL A 34 -12.62 11.39 -8.19
C VAL A 34 -12.13 11.00 -9.59
N SER A 35 -10.82 10.80 -9.73
CA SER A 35 -10.19 10.39 -10.99
C SER A 35 -8.93 9.56 -10.77
N ILE A 36 -8.61 8.71 -11.75
CA ILE A 36 -7.31 8.03 -11.87
C ILE A 36 -6.93 8.12 -13.34
N LYS A 37 -5.79 8.74 -13.62
CA LYS A 37 -5.27 8.96 -14.98
C LYS A 37 -3.91 8.30 -15.10
N LYS A 38 -3.71 7.50 -16.14
CA LYS A 38 -2.40 6.92 -16.46
C LYS A 38 -1.46 8.04 -16.89
N VAL A 39 -0.24 8.04 -16.36
CA VAL A 39 0.83 8.93 -16.83
C VAL A 39 1.43 8.30 -18.09
N LYS A 40 1.39 9.01 -19.22
CA LYS A 40 1.72 8.44 -20.55
C LYS A 40 3.21 8.19 -20.76
N GLU A 41 4.06 9.01 -20.15
CA GLU A 41 5.51 9.03 -20.38
C GLU A 41 6.31 8.49 -19.18
N PHE A 42 5.64 7.79 -18.27
CA PHE A 42 6.34 7.12 -17.18
C PHE A 42 7.10 5.91 -17.73
N LYS A 43 8.42 6.02 -17.80
CA LYS A 43 9.33 4.90 -17.99
C LYS A 43 9.80 4.46 -16.61
N ASP A 44 9.67 3.17 -16.29
CA ASP A 44 10.37 2.59 -15.16
C ASP A 44 11.89 2.80 -15.34
N LYS A 45 12.65 2.73 -14.23
CA LYS A 45 14.12 2.82 -14.33
C LYS A 45 14.61 1.78 -15.36
N GLU A 46 15.52 2.17 -16.22
CA GLU A 46 16.03 1.24 -17.24
C GLU A 46 16.74 0.06 -16.57
N THR A 47 16.67 -1.12 -17.18
CA THR A 47 17.52 -2.26 -16.80
C THR A 47 18.96 -1.79 -16.89
N LEU A 48 19.68 -1.86 -15.78
CA LEU A 48 21.12 -1.59 -15.79
C LEU A 48 21.81 -2.81 -16.41
N ILE A 49 22.45 -2.59 -17.54
CA ILE A 49 23.37 -3.54 -18.15
C ILE A 49 24.76 -3.08 -17.74
N ASP A 50 25.42 -3.88 -16.91
CA ASP A 50 26.83 -3.71 -16.59
C ASP A 50 27.65 -4.80 -17.29
N SER A 51 28.97 -4.63 -17.34
CA SER A 51 29.89 -5.62 -17.90
C SER A 51 31.10 -5.78 -17.00
N ILE A 52 31.46 -7.03 -16.71
CA ILE A 52 32.70 -7.37 -16.00
C ILE A 52 33.58 -8.25 -16.86
N ILE A 53 34.90 -8.13 -16.71
CA ILE A 53 35.86 -9.03 -17.35
C ILE A 53 36.28 -10.10 -16.34
N VAL A 54 36.11 -11.36 -16.70
CA VAL A 54 36.57 -12.52 -15.91
C VAL A 54 37.38 -13.42 -16.83
N ASN A 55 38.67 -13.60 -16.54
CA ASN A 55 39.59 -14.43 -17.34
C ASN A 55 39.51 -14.11 -18.85
N ASP A 56 39.73 -12.85 -19.21
CA ASP A 56 39.67 -12.32 -20.59
C ASP A 56 38.33 -12.50 -21.31
N SER A 57 37.28 -12.90 -20.59
CA SER A 57 35.92 -13.02 -21.11
C SER A 57 35.07 -11.85 -20.61
N LEU A 58 34.39 -11.16 -21.54
CA LEU A 58 33.40 -10.13 -21.24
C LEU A 58 32.09 -10.80 -20.82
N ILE A 59 31.65 -10.55 -19.59
CA ILE A 59 30.37 -11.02 -19.06
C ILE A 59 29.45 -9.82 -18.89
N TYR A 60 28.28 -9.87 -19.53
CA TYR A 60 27.21 -8.89 -19.30
C TYR A 60 26.42 -9.29 -18.06
N ILE A 61 26.26 -8.36 -17.11
CA ILE A 61 25.38 -8.50 -15.97
C ILE A 61 24.14 -7.67 -16.26
N GLU A 62 23.06 -8.35 -16.62
CA GLU A 62 21.74 -7.73 -16.62
C GLU A 62 21.23 -7.71 -15.18
N THR A 63 21.00 -6.51 -14.65
CA THR A 63 20.23 -6.36 -13.40
C THR A 63 18.80 -6.03 -13.82
N PRO A 64 17.92 -7.03 -14.00
CA PRO A 64 16.60 -6.79 -14.55
C PRO A 64 15.84 -5.87 -13.59
N ASN A 65 15.42 -4.69 -14.06
CA ASN A 65 14.44 -3.92 -13.32
C ASN A 65 13.07 -4.55 -13.53
N VAL A 66 12.75 -5.58 -12.74
CA VAL A 66 11.46 -6.29 -12.82
C VAL A 66 10.38 -5.52 -12.06
N ILE A 67 10.18 -4.25 -12.40
CA ILE A 67 9.00 -3.50 -11.99
C ILE A 67 8.41 -2.96 -13.29
N GLN A 68 7.29 -3.54 -13.73
CA GLN A 68 6.49 -3.05 -14.85
C GLN A 68 5.28 -2.30 -14.28
N ASP A 69 5.53 -1.32 -13.41
CA ASP A 69 4.46 -0.58 -12.77
C ASP A 69 4.04 0.58 -13.68
N TYR A 70 2.76 0.63 -14.04
CA TYR A 70 2.25 1.87 -14.61
C TYR A 70 2.04 2.90 -13.51
N LYS A 71 2.56 4.12 -13.73
CA LYS A 71 2.27 5.27 -12.88
C LYS A 71 0.89 5.85 -13.21
N TYR A 72 0.13 6.15 -12.16
CA TYR A 72 -1.13 6.85 -12.25
C TYR A 72 -1.15 8.04 -11.29
N LYS A 73 -1.68 9.18 -11.76
CA LYS A 73 -2.08 10.29 -10.88
C LYS A 73 -3.52 10.05 -10.43
N ALA A 74 -3.71 9.88 -9.13
CA ALA A 74 -5.00 9.63 -8.52
C ALA A 74 -5.48 10.89 -7.77
N LYS A 75 -6.78 11.16 -7.86
CA LYS A 75 -7.45 12.23 -7.13
C LYS A 75 -8.60 11.64 -6.32
N PHE A 76 -8.63 11.92 -5.03
CA PHE A 76 -9.62 11.40 -4.10
C PHE A 76 -10.28 12.54 -3.33
N LYS A 77 -11.56 12.36 -3.01
CA LYS A 77 -12.26 13.15 -1.99
C LYS A 77 -12.07 12.44 -0.65
N ILE A 78 -11.59 13.15 0.34
CA ILE A 78 -11.43 12.66 1.72
C ILE A 78 -12.81 12.62 2.39
N ILE A 79 -13.08 11.52 3.08
CA ILE A 79 -14.29 11.31 3.89
C ILE A 79 -13.96 11.47 5.37
N GLU A 80 -12.94 10.76 5.85
CA GLU A 80 -12.50 10.77 7.24
C GLU A 80 -10.98 10.57 7.31
N GLN A 81 -10.31 11.29 8.20
CA GLN A 81 -8.86 11.22 8.43
C GLN A 81 -8.58 10.52 9.76
N PHE A 82 -7.56 9.65 9.77
CA PHE A 82 -7.17 8.85 10.94
C PHE A 82 -5.72 9.09 11.37
N LYS A 83 -4.85 9.54 10.45
CA LYS A 83 -3.47 9.90 10.73
C LYS A 83 -2.98 10.95 9.73
N GLY A 84 -2.15 11.87 10.20
CA GLY A 84 -1.70 13.04 9.44
C GLY A 84 -2.80 14.10 9.35
N ASP A 85 -2.43 15.32 8.97
CA ASP A 85 -3.36 16.41 8.74
C ASP A 85 -3.32 16.85 7.28
N LEU A 86 -4.42 16.60 6.56
CA LEU A 86 -4.65 17.09 5.20
C LEU A 86 -5.69 18.23 5.28
N PRO A 87 -5.28 19.50 5.06
CA PRO A 87 -6.19 20.64 5.18
C PRO A 87 -7.27 20.63 4.09
N ASP A 88 -6.96 20.07 2.92
CA ASP A 88 -7.87 19.98 1.80
C ASP A 88 -8.78 18.75 1.88
N LYS A 89 -10.07 18.92 1.55
CA LYS A 89 -11.03 17.80 1.42
C LYS A 89 -10.76 16.89 0.20
N LYS A 90 -9.71 17.18 -0.56
CA LYS A 90 -9.27 16.40 -1.72
C LYS A 90 -7.77 16.26 -1.67
N ILE A 91 -7.29 15.12 -2.14
CA ILE A 91 -5.86 14.85 -2.23
C ILE A 91 -5.55 14.27 -3.61
N GLU A 92 -4.40 14.67 -4.15
CA GLU A 92 -3.79 14.04 -5.31
C GLU A 92 -2.52 13.30 -4.89
N PHE A 93 -2.35 12.09 -5.39
CA PHE A 93 -1.19 11.27 -5.10
C PHE A 93 -0.86 10.35 -6.27
N ASP A 94 0.40 9.95 -6.35
CA ASP A 94 0.88 8.96 -7.29
C ASP A 94 0.58 7.56 -6.77
N LEU A 95 0.20 6.65 -7.67
CA LEU A 95 0.12 5.22 -7.34
C LEU A 95 0.65 4.40 -8.51
N TYR A 96 1.23 3.27 -8.16
CA TYR A 96 1.91 2.35 -9.07
C TYR A 96 1.17 1.01 -9.10
N ASN A 97 0.95 0.45 -10.28
CA ASN A 97 0.21 -0.80 -10.43
C ASN A 97 0.79 -1.67 -11.55
N HIS A 98 1.16 -2.90 -11.19
CA HIS A 98 1.85 -3.86 -12.06
C HIS A 98 1.04 -4.28 -13.28
N TYR A 99 -0.30 -4.26 -13.21
CA TYR A 99 -1.14 -4.74 -14.32
C TYR A 99 -2.37 -3.86 -14.53
N GLY A 100 -2.30 -3.01 -15.56
CA GLY A 100 -3.44 -2.25 -16.06
C GLY A 100 -4.01 -1.25 -15.04
N LYS A 101 -5.27 -0.87 -15.24
CA LYS A 101 -5.92 0.17 -14.44
C LYS A 101 -6.16 -0.31 -12.98
N PRO A 102 -5.79 0.48 -11.96
CA PRO A 102 -6.02 0.13 -10.56
C PRO A 102 -7.49 -0.17 -10.27
N LYS A 103 -7.76 -1.20 -9.46
CA LYS A 103 -9.11 -1.64 -9.05
C LYS A 103 -9.75 -0.74 -7.98
N LEU A 104 -9.57 0.57 -8.11
CA LEU A 104 -10.16 1.58 -7.25
C LEU A 104 -11.41 2.13 -7.94
N SER A 105 -12.61 1.58 -7.67
CA SER A 105 -13.87 2.03 -8.30
C SER A 105 -14.29 3.45 -7.86
N LYS A 106 -15.10 4.13 -8.68
CA LYS A 106 -15.74 5.42 -8.32
C LYS A 106 -16.85 5.23 -7.28
N SER A 107 -17.53 4.08 -7.29
CA SER A 107 -18.68 3.78 -6.42
C SER A 107 -18.30 3.36 -5.00
N ASN A 108 -17.03 3.02 -4.77
CA ASN A 108 -16.57 2.45 -3.51
C ASN A 108 -15.79 3.48 -2.69
N THR A 109 -15.86 3.35 -1.36
CA THR A 109 -14.98 4.04 -0.42
C THR A 109 -13.77 3.15 -0.13
N PHE A 110 -12.59 3.74 -0.03
CA PHE A 110 -11.35 3.04 0.27
C PHE A 110 -10.65 3.65 1.47
N LEU A 111 -10.13 2.83 2.37
CA LEU A 111 -9.08 3.19 3.31
C LEU A 111 -7.75 3.21 2.54
N LEU A 112 -7.00 4.30 2.65
CA LEU A 112 -5.78 4.57 1.89
C LEU A 112 -4.66 4.94 2.85
N PHE A 113 -3.47 4.40 2.63
CA PHE A 113 -2.24 4.75 3.34
C PHE A 113 -1.30 5.44 2.35
N VAL A 114 -1.19 6.75 2.47
CA VAL A 114 -0.43 7.62 1.58
C VAL A 114 0.76 8.16 2.34
N ILE A 115 1.94 8.14 1.73
CA ILE A 115 3.15 8.77 2.28
C ILE A 115 3.46 10.05 1.52
N LYS A 116 4.17 10.98 2.16
CA LYS A 116 4.74 12.16 1.53
C LYS A 116 6.26 12.01 1.40
N ILE A 117 6.78 12.07 0.18
CA ILE A 117 8.22 12.02 -0.13
C ILE A 117 8.53 13.24 -0.99
N ASP A 118 9.52 14.03 -0.61
CA ASP A 118 9.97 15.22 -1.35
C ASP A 118 8.83 16.19 -1.74
N GLY A 119 7.87 16.38 -0.83
CA GLY A 119 6.71 17.25 -1.07
C GLY A 119 5.54 16.59 -1.81
N GLU A 120 5.75 15.44 -2.46
CA GLU A 120 4.74 14.73 -3.26
C GLU A 120 4.10 13.58 -2.48
N PHE A 121 2.80 13.37 -2.71
CA PHE A 121 2.07 12.28 -2.08
C PHE A 121 2.09 11.02 -2.95
N GLN A 122 2.29 9.87 -2.32
CA GLN A 122 2.32 8.56 -2.97
C GLN A 122 1.54 7.52 -2.17
N LEU A 123 0.70 6.73 -2.84
CA LEU A 123 0.05 5.57 -2.24
C LEU A 123 1.09 4.48 -1.99
N LEU A 124 1.15 3.98 -0.75
CA LEU A 124 1.94 2.80 -0.44
C LEU A 124 1.43 1.58 -1.22
N LYS A 125 2.36 0.81 -1.78
CA LYS A 125 2.05 -0.34 -2.61
C LYS A 125 1.21 -1.36 -1.82
N TYR A 126 0.07 -1.75 -2.39
CA TYR A 126 -0.92 -2.64 -1.76
C TYR A 126 -1.47 -2.16 -0.40
N ALA A 127 -1.32 -0.88 -0.06
CA ALA A 127 -1.81 -0.31 1.19
C ALA A 127 -3.12 0.45 0.99
N HIS A 128 -4.12 -0.26 0.47
CA HIS A 128 -5.48 0.25 0.37
C HIS A 128 -6.49 -0.89 0.51
N HIS A 129 -7.63 -0.61 1.12
CA HIS A 129 -8.72 -1.58 1.29
C HIS A 129 -10.06 -0.94 1.00
N ARG A 130 -10.96 -1.67 0.34
CA ARG A 130 -12.36 -1.25 0.25
C ARG A 130 -12.98 -1.33 1.65
N VAL A 131 -13.66 -0.26 2.05
CA VAL A 131 -14.42 -0.21 3.30
C VAL A 131 -15.91 -0.21 3.00
N TYR A 132 -16.69 -0.70 3.96
CA TYR A 132 -18.13 -0.87 3.83
C TYR A 132 -18.83 -0.18 5.00
N GLU A 133 -19.89 0.56 4.69
CA GLU A 133 -20.70 1.22 5.70
C GLU A 133 -21.42 0.16 6.54
N THR A 134 -21.51 0.43 7.84
CA THR A 134 -22.20 -0.42 8.83
C THR A 134 -23.46 0.28 9.31
N ASP A 135 -24.37 -0.46 9.93
CA ASP A 135 -25.68 0.08 10.36
C ASP A 135 -25.56 1.23 11.38
N ASN A 136 -24.44 1.34 12.09
CA ASN A 136 -24.18 2.43 13.03
C ASN A 136 -23.50 3.65 12.39
N GLY A 137 -23.44 3.71 11.06
CA GLY A 137 -22.85 4.83 10.31
C GLY A 137 -21.33 4.85 10.22
N LYS A 138 -20.63 3.90 10.85
CA LYS A 138 -19.17 3.74 10.72
C LYS A 138 -18.80 2.89 9.51
N PHE A 139 -17.52 2.88 9.16
CA PHE A 139 -16.97 1.97 8.16
C PHE A 139 -16.22 0.80 8.79
N ALA A 140 -16.32 -0.37 8.15
CA ALA A 140 -15.60 -1.57 8.54
C ALA A 140 -15.04 -2.32 7.33
N ILE A 141 -14.07 -3.19 7.61
CA ILE A 141 -13.41 -4.07 6.64
C ILE A 141 -13.72 -5.52 7.05
N PRO A 142 -14.19 -6.38 6.11
CA PRO A 142 -14.32 -7.81 6.33
C PRO A 142 -13.03 -8.45 6.87
N TYR A 143 -13.15 -9.49 7.67
CA TYR A 143 -12.01 -10.19 8.24
C TYR A 143 -10.96 -10.57 7.17
N ASP A 144 -9.72 -10.14 7.39
CA ASP A 144 -8.58 -10.54 6.57
C ASP A 144 -7.58 -11.32 7.44
N LYS A 145 -7.48 -12.63 7.19
CA LYS A 145 -6.56 -13.52 7.92
C LYS A 145 -5.10 -13.07 7.85
N ASN A 146 -4.69 -12.43 6.74
CA ASN A 146 -3.29 -12.08 6.52
C ASN A 146 -2.87 -11.00 7.49
N GLU A 147 -3.77 -10.08 7.83
CA GLU A 147 -3.47 -9.03 8.80
C GLU A 147 -3.17 -9.60 10.18
N TYR A 148 -3.89 -10.63 10.61
CA TYR A 148 -3.62 -11.30 11.88
C TYR A 148 -2.36 -12.18 11.84
N ARG A 149 -2.07 -12.82 10.70
CA ARG A 149 -0.90 -13.69 10.54
C ARG A 149 0.41 -12.90 10.43
N ASN A 150 0.37 -11.72 9.81
CA ASN A 150 1.56 -10.95 9.45
C ASN A 150 2.01 -9.99 10.56
N GLN A 151 1.57 -10.17 11.81
CA GLN A 151 1.97 -9.31 12.93
C GLN A 151 3.46 -9.50 13.24
N LYS A 152 4.23 -8.40 13.26
CA LYS A 152 5.70 -8.39 13.38
C LYS A 152 6.18 -7.91 14.76
N GLY A 153 5.37 -8.09 15.79
CA GLY A 153 5.64 -7.64 17.16
C GLY A 153 4.75 -8.35 18.17
N PRO A 154 4.65 -7.84 19.42
CA PRO A 154 3.67 -8.34 20.37
C PRO A 154 2.29 -8.39 19.72
N SER A 155 1.60 -9.52 19.89
CA SER A 155 0.26 -9.68 19.33
C SER A 155 -0.64 -8.57 19.89
N LEU A 156 -1.12 -7.69 19.00
CA LEU A 156 -2.18 -6.76 19.34
C LEU A 156 -3.38 -7.63 19.72
N LYS A 157 -3.84 -7.56 20.97
CA LYS A 157 -5.02 -8.30 21.46
C LYS A 157 -6.34 -7.82 20.81
N ILE A 158 -6.27 -7.30 19.59
CA ILE A 158 -7.39 -6.94 18.72
C ILE A 158 -8.00 -8.23 18.20
N LYS A 159 -9.30 -8.39 18.42
CA LYS A 159 -10.08 -9.51 17.89
C LYS A 159 -11.07 -8.97 16.86
N PRO A 160 -11.34 -9.72 15.78
CA PRO A 160 -12.39 -9.33 14.84
C PRO A 160 -13.74 -9.39 15.55
N LYS A 161 -14.63 -8.48 15.18
CA LYS A 161 -15.97 -8.31 15.77
C LYS A 161 -17.02 -8.75 14.75
N LYS A 162 -18.20 -9.18 15.20
CA LYS A 162 -19.36 -9.33 14.31
C LYS A 162 -19.72 -7.94 13.77
N ILE A 163 -19.89 -7.82 12.47
CA ILE A 163 -20.19 -6.54 11.81
C ILE A 163 -21.53 -6.65 11.09
N ASN A 164 -22.44 -5.73 11.41
CA ASN A 164 -23.68 -5.54 10.66
C ASN A 164 -23.41 -4.52 9.55
N PHE A 165 -23.14 -5.02 8.34
CA PHE A 165 -22.90 -4.18 7.16
C PHE A 165 -24.23 -3.70 6.59
N LYS A 166 -24.35 -2.39 6.35
CA LYS A 166 -25.56 -1.77 5.79
C LYS A 166 -25.89 -2.32 4.40
N GLN A 167 -24.85 -2.54 3.60
CA GLN A 167 -24.92 -3.37 2.40
C GLN A 167 -23.91 -4.49 2.56
N VAL A 168 -24.41 -5.72 2.69
CA VAL A 168 -23.58 -6.90 2.92
C VAL A 168 -22.62 -7.11 1.75
N PRO A 169 -21.29 -7.13 1.97
CA PRO A 169 -20.34 -7.46 0.93
C PRO A 169 -20.53 -8.91 0.50
N GLU A 170 -20.57 -9.16 -0.79
CA GLU A 170 -20.59 -10.52 -1.32
C GLU A 170 -19.34 -10.77 -2.16
N PHE A 171 -18.59 -11.81 -1.80
CA PHE A 171 -17.41 -12.22 -2.54
C PHE A 171 -17.75 -13.46 -3.37
N ARG A 172 -17.68 -13.33 -4.69
CA ARG A 172 -17.95 -14.44 -5.60
C ARG A 172 -16.92 -15.54 -5.43
N ILE A 173 -17.40 -16.77 -5.34
CA ILE A 173 -16.64 -18.01 -5.45
C ILE A 173 -16.88 -18.54 -6.86
N TYR A 174 -15.80 -18.77 -7.61
CA TYR A 174 -15.86 -19.30 -8.96
C TYR A 174 -15.87 -20.82 -8.94
N LYS A 175 -16.35 -21.43 -10.02
CA LYS A 175 -16.45 -22.89 -10.15
C LYS A 175 -15.09 -23.58 -10.03
N ASP A 176 -14.05 -22.90 -10.50
CA ASP A 176 -12.68 -23.43 -10.55
C ASP A 176 -11.87 -23.08 -9.28
N ASP A 177 -12.47 -22.38 -8.30
CA ASP A 177 -11.83 -22.14 -7.01
C ASP A 177 -11.75 -23.45 -6.22
N SER A 178 -10.55 -23.85 -5.82
CA SER A 178 -10.39 -25.10 -5.06
C SER A 178 -11.04 -24.98 -3.67
N PRO A 179 -11.69 -26.05 -3.16
CA PRO A 179 -12.31 -26.03 -1.83
C PRO A 179 -11.34 -25.61 -0.71
N ASP A 180 -10.08 -26.02 -0.80
CA ASP A 180 -9.03 -25.65 0.16
C ASP A 180 -8.64 -24.18 0.06
N TRP A 181 -8.62 -23.61 -1.15
CA TRP A 181 -8.43 -22.17 -1.30
C TRP A 181 -9.60 -21.40 -0.69
N VAL A 182 -10.84 -21.82 -0.96
CA VAL A 182 -12.05 -21.19 -0.39
C VAL A 182 -12.03 -21.25 1.14
N LYS A 183 -11.76 -22.43 1.73
CA LYS A 183 -11.69 -22.63 3.19
C LYS A 183 -10.62 -21.76 3.82
N ARG A 184 -9.45 -21.63 3.17
CA ARG A 184 -8.36 -20.77 3.67
C ARG A 184 -8.69 -19.30 3.49
N THR A 185 -9.34 -18.88 2.42
CA THR A 185 -9.59 -17.45 2.11
C THR A 185 -10.80 -16.91 2.87
N TYR A 186 -11.85 -17.71 3.03
CA TYR A 186 -13.09 -17.36 3.72
C TYR A 186 -13.36 -18.31 4.90
N PRO A 187 -12.51 -18.32 5.94
CA PRO A 187 -12.62 -19.28 7.02
C PRO A 187 -13.84 -19.03 7.91
N LYS A 188 -14.46 -20.13 8.40
CA LYS A 188 -15.38 -20.08 9.55
C LYS A 188 -14.59 -19.71 10.83
N PRO A 189 -15.20 -18.99 11.79
CA PRO A 189 -16.57 -18.45 11.80
C PRO A 189 -16.70 -17.07 11.11
N TYR A 190 -15.63 -16.56 10.50
CA TYR A 190 -15.56 -15.19 10.00
C TYR A 190 -16.37 -14.94 8.74
N TYR A 191 -16.57 -15.99 7.95
CA TYR A 191 -17.39 -15.99 6.74
C TYR A 191 -18.41 -17.12 6.79
N ARG A 192 -19.53 -16.87 6.12
CA ARG A 192 -20.54 -17.87 5.77
C ARG A 192 -20.56 -18.05 4.27
N ILE A 193 -20.65 -19.28 3.81
CA ILE A 193 -20.76 -19.60 2.39
C ILE A 193 -22.22 -19.87 2.06
N GLU A 194 -22.74 -19.15 1.06
CA GLU A 194 -24.07 -19.37 0.47
C GLU A 194 -23.91 -19.56 -1.03
N LYS A 195 -24.27 -20.73 -1.55
CA LYS A 195 -24.12 -21.09 -2.97
C LYS A 195 -22.68 -20.80 -3.44
N ASN A 196 -22.52 -19.82 -4.33
CA ASN A 196 -21.26 -19.40 -4.93
C ASN A 196 -20.77 -18.05 -4.37
N LYS A 197 -21.09 -17.72 -3.12
CA LYS A 197 -20.72 -16.47 -2.46
C LYS A 197 -20.19 -16.72 -1.05
N ALA A 198 -19.12 -16.02 -0.71
CA ALA A 198 -18.68 -15.83 0.67
C ALA A 198 -19.23 -14.51 1.21
N ILE A 199 -19.86 -14.59 2.37
CA ILE A 199 -20.51 -13.47 3.06
C ILE A 199 -19.77 -13.25 4.38
N PRO A 200 -19.19 -12.06 4.62
CA PRO A 200 -18.49 -11.78 5.86
C PRO A 200 -19.48 -11.63 7.02
N ILE A 201 -19.18 -12.31 8.11
CA ILE A 201 -19.88 -12.16 9.40
C ILE A 201 -19.05 -11.28 10.34
N PHE A 202 -17.73 -11.39 10.25
CA PHE A 202 -16.78 -10.68 11.12
C PHE A 202 -15.88 -9.74 10.34
N GLY A 203 -15.34 -8.75 11.04
CA GLY A 203 -14.40 -7.79 10.50
C GLY A 203 -13.83 -6.87 11.58
N ASN A 204 -13.26 -5.75 11.14
CA ASN A 204 -12.69 -4.73 12.00
C ASN A 204 -13.20 -3.36 11.59
N TYR A 205 -13.49 -2.51 12.58
CA TYR A 205 -13.60 -1.07 12.33
C TYR A 205 -12.23 -0.51 11.94
N ILE A 206 -12.24 0.63 11.25
CA ILE A 206 -11.06 1.17 10.58
C ILE A 206 -9.88 1.36 11.55
N GLU A 207 -10.11 1.88 12.74
CA GLU A 207 -9.06 2.19 13.71
C GLU A 207 -8.34 0.93 14.20
N ASP A 208 -9.09 -0.14 14.46
CA ASP A 208 -8.52 -1.46 14.81
C ASP A 208 -7.75 -2.04 13.62
N TYR A 209 -8.27 -1.87 12.40
CA TYR A 209 -7.61 -2.35 11.18
C TYR A 209 -6.31 -1.60 10.89
N ILE A 210 -6.27 -0.27 11.10
CA ILE A 210 -5.07 0.55 10.95
C ILE A 210 -3.98 0.05 11.90
N LYS A 211 -4.31 -0.23 13.16
CA LYS A 211 -3.36 -0.78 14.14
C LYS A 211 -2.79 -2.12 13.67
N LEU A 212 -3.65 -3.03 13.19
CA LEU A 212 -3.22 -4.31 12.63
C LEU A 212 -2.24 -4.13 11.47
N ARG A 213 -2.53 -3.20 10.54
CA ARG A 213 -1.65 -2.89 9.40
C ARG A 213 -0.30 -2.35 9.84
N LEU A 214 -0.30 -1.38 10.76
CA LEU A 214 0.92 -0.72 11.24
C LEU A 214 1.81 -1.65 12.08
N ASN A 215 1.23 -2.58 12.86
CA ASN A 215 2.02 -3.58 13.59
C ASN A 215 2.36 -4.83 12.74
N GLY A 216 1.84 -4.92 11.52
CA GLY A 216 2.03 -6.07 10.65
C GLY A 216 2.72 -5.70 9.35
N THR A 217 1.98 -5.76 8.26
CA THR A 217 2.48 -5.58 6.89
C THR A 217 3.20 -4.25 6.64
N LEU A 218 2.87 -3.19 7.37
CA LEU A 218 3.47 -1.86 7.21
C LEU A 218 4.53 -1.53 8.27
N LYS A 219 4.82 -2.42 9.23
CA LYS A 219 5.73 -2.12 10.35
C LYS A 219 7.11 -1.65 9.88
N ASP A 220 7.77 -2.46 9.06
CA ASP A 220 9.12 -2.20 8.54
C ASP A 220 9.21 -0.96 7.64
N VAL A 221 8.08 -0.43 7.17
CA VAL A 221 8.05 0.80 6.37
C VAL A 221 8.26 2.04 7.25
N PHE A 222 7.90 1.95 8.54
CA PHE A 222 7.84 3.12 9.45
C PHE A 222 8.71 2.99 10.71
N GLU A 223 9.39 1.86 10.91
CA GLU A 223 10.25 1.61 12.07
C GLU A 223 11.75 1.63 11.78
N ASN A 224 12.15 2.08 10.57
CA ASN A 224 13.56 2.32 10.24
C ASN A 224 13.96 3.78 10.44
#